data_AF-A0A7J7Z9U7-F1
#
_entry.id   AF-A0A7J7Z9U7-F1
#
_cell.length_a   1.000
_cell.length_b   1.000
_cell.length_c   1.000
_cell.angle_alpha   90.00
_cell.angle_beta   90.00
_cell.angle_gamma   90.00
#
_symmetry.space_group_name_H-M   'P 1'
#
loop_
_entity.id
_entity.type
_entity.pdbx_description
1 polymer ?
#
loop_
_entity_poly.entity_id
_entity_poly.type
_entity_poly.pdbx_seq_one_letter_code
_entity_poly.pdbx_strand_id
1 'polypeptide(L)'
;MGFFFYILITRLTPIKYDVRLVLTAIAGSLGGIFLVAAWWRFGILTLCMLCVGLVLGFFVSSVTFFTPLGNLTIFSNDAVFWVTFSCIVVLIPVIFMGCQRILSILTCGFIGSYSVVLAIDSYMYTSLSYIALNVLKRALSPHFRRAFTNVPFQTNDFIILAVWGMLAVSGITLQIRRERGRPCFPPHPYKLWKRERERRVTNILDPSYHIPPLRERLYGRLTQIRELFQKEQPAGERTPLLL
;
A
#
# COMPACT_ATOMS: atom_id res chain seq x y z
N MET A 1 -1.46 9.47 -2.38
CA MET A 1 -0.98 10.21 -3.57
C MET A 1 -2.01 10.28 -4.67
N GLY A 2 -2.52 9.16 -5.21
CA GLY A 2 -3.51 9.16 -6.29
C GLY A 2 -4.78 9.97 -6.01
N PHE A 3 -5.35 9.89 -4.79
CA PHE A 3 -6.54 10.64 -4.39
C PHE A 3 -6.38 12.18 -4.48
N PHE A 4 -5.31 12.73 -3.91
CA PHE A 4 -5.01 14.16 -3.99
C PHE A 4 -4.75 14.62 -5.43
N PHE A 5 -4.06 13.79 -6.20
CA PHE A 5 -3.77 14.08 -7.61
C PHE A 5 -5.06 14.07 -8.46
N TYR A 6 -6.01 13.17 -8.16
CA TYR A 6 -7.33 13.14 -8.80
C TYR A 6 -8.12 14.42 -8.53
N ILE A 7 -8.13 14.90 -7.28
CA ILE A 7 -8.77 16.18 -6.93
C ILE A 7 -8.10 17.33 -7.68
N LEU A 8 -6.77 17.39 -7.69
CA LEU A 8 -6.00 18.45 -8.32
C LEU A 8 -6.25 18.52 -9.85
N ILE A 9 -6.15 17.38 -10.54
CA ILE A 9 -6.45 17.29 -11.98
C ILE A 9 -7.89 17.70 -12.27
N THR A 10 -8.84 17.23 -11.46
CA THR A 10 -10.26 17.53 -11.68
C THR A 10 -10.56 19.02 -11.49
N ARG A 11 -9.85 19.71 -10.59
CA ARG A 11 -10.02 21.14 -10.36
C ARG A 11 -9.32 22.02 -11.40
N LEU A 12 -8.14 21.59 -11.88
CA LEU A 12 -7.29 22.42 -12.75
C LEU A 12 -7.50 22.17 -14.23
N THR A 13 -8.05 21.01 -14.63
CA THR A 13 -8.08 20.62 -16.05
C THR A 13 -9.44 20.03 -16.47
N PRO A 14 -10.01 20.46 -17.61
CA PRO A 14 -11.25 19.91 -18.16
C PRO A 14 -10.97 18.67 -19.03
N ILE A 15 -10.24 17.68 -18.51
CA ILE A 15 -9.88 16.45 -19.24
C ILE A 15 -11.03 15.44 -19.20
N LYS A 16 -11.15 14.50 -20.15
CA LYS A 16 -12.13 13.39 -20.11
C LYS A 16 -11.91 12.47 -18.90
N TYR A 17 -12.98 11.88 -18.36
CA TYR A 17 -12.94 11.05 -17.14
C TYR A 17 -11.92 9.90 -17.21
N ASP A 18 -11.94 9.12 -18.30
CA ASP A 18 -11.07 7.96 -18.48
C ASP A 18 -9.58 8.33 -18.40
N VAL A 19 -9.22 9.44 -19.03
CA VAL A 19 -7.84 9.95 -19.05
C VAL A 19 -7.41 10.42 -17.66
N ARG A 20 -8.31 11.05 -16.89
CA ARG A 20 -8.02 11.44 -15.50
C ARG A 20 -7.75 10.20 -14.64
N LEU A 21 -8.56 9.16 -14.80
CA LEU A 21 -8.42 7.93 -14.03
C LEU A 21 -7.07 7.26 -14.31
N VAL A 22 -6.69 7.13 -15.58
CA VAL A 22 -5.37 6.59 -15.98
C VAL A 22 -4.22 7.44 -15.39
N LEU A 23 -4.30 8.76 -15.53
CA LEU A 23 -3.24 9.66 -15.05
C LEU A 23 -3.07 9.58 -13.51
N THR A 24 -4.18 9.41 -12.80
CA THR A 24 -4.17 9.25 -11.33
C THR A 24 -3.66 7.90 -10.88
N ALA A 25 -3.93 6.84 -11.66
CA ALA A 25 -3.36 5.51 -11.42
C ALA A 25 -1.83 5.54 -11.59
N ILE A 26 -1.33 6.18 -12.66
CA ILE A 26 0.12 6.34 -12.91
C ILE A 26 0.78 7.16 -11.81
N ALA A 27 0.22 8.31 -11.43
CA ALA A 27 0.79 9.13 -10.37
C ALA A 27 0.75 8.41 -9.00
N GLY A 28 -0.32 7.67 -8.74
CA GLY A 28 -0.45 6.84 -7.54
C GLY A 28 0.62 5.73 -7.48
N SER A 29 0.82 5.01 -8.58
CA SER A 29 1.81 3.92 -8.64
C SER A 29 3.24 4.45 -8.53
N LEU A 30 3.58 5.52 -9.25
CA LEU A 30 4.89 6.17 -9.14
C LEU A 30 5.16 6.69 -7.73
N GLY A 31 4.17 7.33 -7.09
CA GLY A 31 4.28 7.78 -5.71
C GLY A 31 4.50 6.63 -4.72
N GLY A 32 3.83 5.49 -4.93
CA GLY A 32 4.03 4.27 -4.13
C GLY A 32 5.43 3.67 -4.31
N ILE A 33 5.89 3.54 -5.55
CA ILE A 33 7.24 3.05 -5.87
C ILE A 33 8.31 3.96 -5.24
N PHE A 34 8.12 5.28 -5.34
CA PHE A 34 9.03 6.24 -4.74
C PHE A 34 9.09 6.13 -3.21
N LEU A 35 7.93 5.97 -2.55
CA LEU A 35 7.88 5.76 -1.09
C LEU A 35 8.59 4.46 -0.67
N VAL A 36 8.37 3.37 -1.40
CA VAL A 36 9.04 2.08 -1.12
C VAL A 36 10.55 2.19 -1.34
N ALA A 37 10.98 2.85 -2.43
CA ALA A 37 12.39 3.09 -2.70
C ALA A 37 13.04 3.98 -1.64
N ALA A 38 12.35 5.02 -1.19
CA ALA A 38 12.83 5.91 -0.12
C ALA A 38 12.97 5.16 1.22
N TRP A 39 12.00 4.32 1.58
CA TRP A 39 12.11 3.45 2.74
C TRP A 39 13.27 2.46 2.61
N TRP A 40 13.40 1.82 1.44
CA TRP A 40 14.45 0.85 1.20
C TRP A 40 15.85 1.47 1.32
N ARG A 41 16.04 2.67 0.75
CA ARG A 41 17.34 3.36 0.67
C ARG A 41 17.69 4.13 1.94
N PHE A 42 16.78 4.94 2.45
CA PHE A 42 17.04 5.88 3.54
C PHE A 42 16.52 5.42 4.91
N GLY A 43 15.68 4.38 4.93
CA GLY A 43 15.08 3.90 6.19
C GLY A 43 14.13 4.92 6.83
N ILE A 44 13.59 5.86 6.05
CA ILE A 44 12.66 6.90 6.52
C ILE A 44 11.28 6.27 6.77
N LEU A 45 11.19 5.49 7.84
CA LEU A 45 9.96 4.84 8.26
C LEU A 45 8.91 5.88 8.71
N THR A 46 9.35 6.96 9.35
CA THR A 46 8.47 8.02 9.87
C THR A 46 7.60 8.64 8.80
N LEU A 47 8.14 8.90 7.60
CA LEU A 47 7.38 9.49 6.49
C LEU A 47 6.35 8.51 5.93
N CYS A 48 6.70 7.22 5.79
CA CYS A 48 5.74 6.18 5.39
C CYS A 48 4.61 6.05 6.42
N MET A 49 4.94 6.04 7.71
CA MET A 49 3.96 5.95 8.80
C MET A 49 3.09 7.20 8.92
N LEU A 50 3.64 8.38 8.61
CA LEU A 50 2.86 9.61 8.51
C LEU A 50 1.83 9.51 7.38
N CYS A 51 2.21 9.01 6.20
CA CYS A 51 1.25 8.77 5.12
C CYS A 51 0.14 7.81 5.55
N VAL A 52 0.48 6.67 6.18
CA VAL A 52 -0.48 5.68 6.69
C VAL A 52 -1.43 6.32 7.72
N GLY A 53 -0.89 7.13 8.64
CA GLY A 53 -1.70 7.82 9.64
C GLY A 53 -2.60 8.90 9.06
N LEU A 54 -2.16 9.62 8.03
CA LEU A 54 -3.02 10.58 7.32
C LEU A 54 -4.20 9.90 6.61
N VAL A 55 -4.02 8.68 6.07
CA VAL A 55 -5.15 7.93 5.49
C VAL A 55 -6.14 7.51 6.59
N LEU A 56 -5.66 7.04 7.74
CA LEU A 56 -6.54 6.74 8.88
C LEU A 56 -7.25 8.00 9.39
N GLY A 57 -6.52 9.12 9.52
CA GLY A 57 -7.06 10.44 9.86
C GLY A 57 -8.17 10.87 8.90
N PHE A 58 -7.93 10.74 7.60
CA PHE A 58 -8.93 11.01 6.56
C PHE A 58 -10.17 10.14 6.74
N PHE A 59 -9.99 8.84 6.99
CA PHE A 59 -11.11 7.92 7.18
C PHE A 59 -11.93 8.27 8.43
N VAL A 60 -11.28 8.47 9.58
CA VAL A 60 -11.96 8.84 10.83
C VAL A 60 -12.70 10.16 10.67
N SER A 61 -12.06 11.17 10.08
CA SER A 61 -12.69 12.45 9.79
C SER A 61 -13.94 12.27 8.91
N SER A 62 -13.82 11.48 7.83
CA SER A 62 -14.95 11.17 6.93
C SER A 62 -16.12 10.50 7.68
N VAL A 63 -15.84 9.55 8.57
CA VAL A 63 -16.87 8.89 9.40
C VAL A 63 -17.52 9.88 10.37
N THR A 64 -16.74 10.76 11.01
CA THR A 64 -17.29 11.76 11.95
C THR A 64 -18.24 12.74 11.27
N PHE A 65 -17.93 13.18 10.04
CA PHE A 65 -18.80 14.05 9.26
C PHE A 65 -19.95 13.32 8.55
N PHE A 66 -19.86 12.00 8.40
CA PHE A 66 -20.97 11.17 7.94
C PHE A 66 -22.02 10.95 9.04
N THR A 67 -21.59 10.99 10.30
CA THR A 67 -22.44 10.92 11.50
C THR A 67 -23.25 12.24 11.64
N PRO A 68 -24.38 12.29 12.38
CA PRO A 68 -25.21 13.51 12.49
C PRO A 68 -24.49 14.80 12.91
N LEU A 69 -23.27 14.68 13.45
CA LEU A 69 -22.35 15.79 13.71
C LEU A 69 -22.04 16.62 12.44
N GLY A 70 -22.00 16.01 11.26
CA GLY A 70 -21.77 16.73 10.00
C GLY A 70 -22.95 17.57 9.50
N ASN A 71 -24.16 17.34 10.03
CA ASN A 71 -25.38 18.07 9.67
C ASN A 71 -25.60 19.33 10.54
N LEU A 72 -24.63 19.69 11.39
CA LEU A 72 -24.71 20.94 12.14
C LEU A 72 -24.56 22.14 11.21
N THR A 73 -25.37 23.17 11.43
CA THR A 73 -25.37 24.41 10.63
C THR A 73 -24.01 25.10 10.56
N ILE A 74 -23.15 24.87 11.57
CA ILE A 74 -21.78 25.36 11.65
C ILE A 74 -20.91 24.80 10.52
N PHE A 75 -21.11 23.54 10.10
CA PHE A 75 -20.34 22.87 9.06
C PHE A 75 -20.85 23.14 7.64
N SER A 76 -21.93 23.90 7.51
CA SER A 76 -22.37 24.49 6.24
C SER A 76 -21.37 25.52 5.69
N ASN A 77 -20.49 26.07 6.53
CA ASN A 77 -19.40 26.93 6.06
C ASN A 77 -18.19 26.08 5.64
N ASP A 78 -17.74 26.21 4.38
CA ASP A 78 -16.66 25.40 3.84
C ASP A 78 -15.32 25.66 4.53
N ALA A 79 -15.03 26.90 4.94
CA ALA A 79 -13.79 27.21 5.64
C ALA A 79 -13.71 26.44 6.97
N VAL A 80 -14.79 26.48 7.75
CA VAL A 80 -14.88 25.78 9.04
C VAL A 80 -14.82 24.27 8.84
N PHE A 81 -15.53 23.74 7.84
CA PHE A 81 -15.49 22.32 7.52
C PHE A 81 -14.08 21.85 7.13
N TRP A 82 -13.41 22.52 6.18
CA TRP A 82 -12.09 22.07 5.73
C TRP A 82 -11.00 22.23 6.79
N VAL A 83 -11.08 23.27 7.63
CA VAL A 83 -10.14 23.45 8.75
C VAL A 83 -10.33 22.37 9.81
N THR A 84 -11.57 22.12 10.23
CA THR A 84 -11.88 21.07 11.23
C THR A 84 -11.56 19.69 10.69
N PHE A 85 -11.92 19.41 9.44
CA PHE A 85 -11.55 18.18 8.75
C PHE A 85 -10.04 17.98 8.74
N SER A 86 -9.27 18.97 8.28
CA SER A 86 -7.81 18.88 8.21
C SER A 86 -7.16 18.74 9.59
N CYS A 87 -7.72 19.40 10.61
CA CYS A 87 -7.27 19.28 11.99
C CYS A 87 -7.39 17.83 12.48
N ILE A 88 -8.55 17.19 12.28
CA ILE A 88 -8.76 15.77 12.65
C ILE A 88 -7.77 14.88 11.87
N VAL A 89 -7.62 15.12 10.55
CA VAL A 89 -6.71 14.33 9.71
C VAL A 89 -5.26 14.38 10.19
N VAL A 90 -4.79 15.54 10.65
CA VAL A 90 -3.40 15.72 11.15
C VAL A 90 -3.25 15.27 12.61
N LEU A 91 -4.28 15.43 13.43
CA LEU A 91 -4.25 15.07 14.84
C LEU A 91 -4.04 13.57 15.05
N ILE A 92 -4.67 12.71 14.23
CA ILE A 92 -4.49 11.25 14.32
C ILE A 92 -3.03 10.82 14.17
N PRO A 93 -2.32 11.09 13.05
CA PRO A 93 -0.93 10.68 12.92
C PRO A 93 -0.06 11.28 14.01
N VAL A 94 -0.29 12.52 14.45
CA VAL A 94 0.47 13.18 15.54
C VAL A 94 0.34 12.42 16.85
N ILE A 95 -0.87 12.06 17.27
CA ILE A 95 -1.10 11.27 18.49
C ILE A 95 -0.40 9.92 18.41
N PHE A 96 -0.48 9.27 17.25
CA PHE A 96 0.09 7.94 17.06
C PHE A 96 1.57 7.94 16.63
N MET A 97 2.25 9.10 16.55
CA MET A 97 3.69 9.16 16.23
C MET A 97 4.54 8.36 17.21
N GLY A 98 4.14 8.31 18.49
CA GLY A 98 4.81 7.50 19.51
C GLY A 98 4.52 6.00 19.42
N CYS A 99 3.45 5.59 18.73
CA CYS A 99 2.96 4.22 18.64
C CYS A 99 2.71 3.78 17.19
N GLN A 100 3.75 3.89 16.34
CA GLN A 100 3.65 3.57 14.90
C GLN A 100 3.11 2.16 14.62
N ARG A 101 3.42 1.19 15.48
CA ARG A 101 2.91 -0.18 15.34
C ARG A 101 1.38 -0.23 15.46
N ILE A 102 0.83 0.39 16.51
CA ILE A 102 -0.61 0.45 16.73
C ILE A 102 -1.28 1.16 15.54
N LEU A 103 -0.68 2.25 15.07
CA LEU A 103 -1.17 2.96 13.89
C LEU A 103 -1.28 2.03 12.67
N SER A 104 -0.23 1.27 12.37
CA SER A 104 -0.23 0.33 11.23
C SER A 104 -1.33 -0.72 11.35
N ILE A 105 -1.50 -1.29 12.55
CA ILE A 105 -2.51 -2.32 12.84
C ILE A 105 -3.91 -1.73 12.65
N LEU A 106 -4.19 -0.57 13.25
CA LEU A 106 -5.49 0.08 13.16
C LEU A 106 -5.80 0.48 11.72
N THR A 107 -4.85 1.06 10.99
CA THR A 107 -5.05 1.43 9.59
C THR A 107 -5.33 0.22 8.73
N CYS A 108 -4.58 -0.87 8.89
CA CYS A 108 -4.83 -2.09 8.13
C CYS A 108 -6.19 -2.73 8.47
N GLY A 109 -6.54 -2.77 9.76
CA GLY A 109 -7.83 -3.28 10.23
C GLY A 109 -9.02 -2.49 9.72
N PHE A 110 -9.05 -1.17 9.92
CA PHE A 110 -10.18 -0.33 9.51
C PHE A 110 -10.24 -0.11 8.00
N ILE A 111 -9.12 0.27 7.36
CA ILE A 111 -9.13 0.61 5.93
C ILE A 111 -9.20 -0.65 5.07
N GLY A 112 -8.51 -1.73 5.47
CA GLY A 112 -8.57 -3.01 4.76
C GLY A 112 -9.94 -3.67 4.86
N SER A 113 -10.59 -3.63 6.03
CA SER A 113 -11.98 -4.11 6.14
C SER A 113 -12.95 -3.23 5.36
N TYR A 114 -12.76 -1.91 5.38
CA TYR A 114 -13.58 -0.98 4.59
C TYR A 114 -13.42 -1.20 3.07
N SER A 115 -12.23 -1.57 2.58
CA SER A 115 -12.07 -1.87 1.15
C SER A 115 -12.82 -3.14 0.72
N VAL A 116 -12.92 -4.14 1.60
CA VAL A 116 -13.78 -5.32 1.35
C VAL A 116 -15.25 -4.91 1.31
N VAL A 117 -15.68 -4.06 2.24
CA VAL A 117 -17.05 -3.52 2.26
C VAL A 117 -17.35 -2.73 1.00
N LEU A 118 -16.44 -1.88 0.53
CA LEU A 118 -16.58 -1.16 -0.74
C LEU A 118 -16.70 -2.09 -1.95
N ALA A 119 -15.97 -3.21 -1.94
CA ALA A 119 -16.12 -4.22 -3.00
C ALA A 119 -17.52 -4.84 -2.99
N ILE A 120 -18.05 -5.16 -1.80
CA ILE A 120 -19.42 -5.69 -1.66
C ILE A 120 -20.45 -4.62 -2.05
N ASP A 121 -20.24 -3.37 -1.65
CA ASP A 121 -21.09 -2.23 -1.98
C ASP A 121 -21.23 -1.99 -3.49
N SER A 122 -20.21 -2.33 -4.28
CA SER A 122 -20.29 -2.24 -5.74
C SER A 122 -21.35 -3.16 -6.36
N TYR A 123 -21.77 -4.20 -5.62
CA TYR A 123 -22.84 -5.12 -6.01
C TYR A 123 -24.15 -4.86 -5.24
N MET A 124 -24.04 -4.44 -3.99
CA MET A 124 -25.17 -4.10 -3.13
C MET A 124 -25.15 -2.60 -2.93
N TYR A 125 -25.93 -1.84 -3.71
CA TYR A 125 -26.01 -0.37 -3.66
C TYR A 125 -26.37 0.16 -2.26
N THR A 126 -25.40 0.25 -1.34
CA THR A 126 -25.59 0.64 0.06
C THR A 126 -25.06 2.05 0.31
N SER A 127 -25.40 2.61 1.48
CA SER A 127 -25.02 3.99 1.80
C SER A 127 -23.58 4.14 2.30
N LEU A 128 -22.87 3.04 2.54
CA LEU A 128 -21.55 3.05 3.19
C LEU A 128 -20.42 3.63 2.31
N SER A 129 -20.49 3.49 0.99
CA SER A 129 -19.50 4.14 0.10
C SER A 129 -19.57 5.67 0.15
N TYR A 130 -20.72 6.22 0.58
CA TYR A 130 -20.90 7.66 0.73
C TYR A 130 -20.04 8.26 1.84
N ILE A 131 -19.49 7.45 2.77
CA ILE A 131 -18.53 7.93 3.77
C ILE A 131 -17.36 8.64 3.09
N ALA A 132 -16.70 7.99 2.13
CA ALA A 132 -15.58 8.58 1.39
C ALA A 132 -16.05 9.44 0.22
N LEU A 133 -17.13 9.04 -0.47
CA LEU A 133 -17.61 9.76 -1.64
C LEU A 133 -18.20 11.13 -1.31
N ASN A 134 -18.80 11.35 -0.13
CA ASN A 134 -19.33 12.66 0.24
C ASN A 134 -18.21 13.70 0.38
N VAL A 135 -17.09 13.31 1.01
CA VAL A 135 -15.91 14.18 1.12
C VAL A 135 -15.34 14.48 -0.26
N LEU A 136 -15.26 13.46 -1.14
CA LEU A 136 -14.80 13.64 -2.51
C LEU A 136 -15.73 14.56 -3.32
N LYS A 137 -17.04 14.34 -3.29
CA LYS A 137 -18.04 15.18 -3.97
C LYS A 137 -17.96 16.64 -3.50
N ARG A 138 -17.79 16.87 -2.20
CA ARG A 138 -17.59 18.20 -1.62
C ARG A 138 -16.25 18.83 -2.04
N ALA A 139 -15.19 18.04 -2.19
CA ALA A 139 -13.90 18.53 -2.68
C ALA A 139 -13.96 18.99 -4.16
N LEU A 140 -14.71 18.25 -4.99
CA LEU A 140 -14.78 18.48 -6.43
C LEU A 140 -15.80 19.55 -6.81
N SER A 141 -16.93 19.62 -6.11
CA SER A 141 -18.04 20.51 -6.47
C SER A 141 -18.30 21.57 -5.38
N PRO A 142 -18.11 22.87 -5.69
CA PRO A 142 -18.29 23.95 -4.71
C PRO A 142 -19.75 24.13 -4.29
N HIS A 143 -20.72 23.61 -5.06
CA HIS A 143 -22.15 23.71 -4.77
C HIS A 143 -22.71 22.54 -3.93
N PHE A 144 -21.91 21.52 -3.61
CA PHE A 144 -22.37 20.37 -2.81
C PHE A 144 -22.67 20.72 -1.33
N ARG A 145 -22.36 21.94 -0.92
CA ARG A 145 -22.51 22.49 0.43
C ARG A 145 -23.93 22.43 1.00
N ARG A 146 -24.96 22.38 0.13
CA ARG A 146 -26.39 22.34 0.50
C ARG A 146 -27.05 20.98 0.33
N ALA A 147 -26.32 19.96 -0.13
CA ALA A 147 -26.90 18.63 -0.28
C ALA A 147 -27.05 17.98 1.09
N PHE A 148 -28.29 17.79 1.53
CA PHE A 148 -28.58 16.98 2.73
C PHE A 148 -28.10 15.55 2.47
N THR A 149 -27.01 15.15 3.11
CA THR A 149 -26.46 13.78 3.03
C THR A 149 -27.03 12.87 4.11
N ASN A 150 -28.25 13.13 4.59
CA ASN A 150 -28.98 12.19 5.43
C ASN A 150 -29.52 11.07 4.53
N VAL A 151 -28.66 10.09 4.24
CA VAL A 151 -29.14 8.86 3.60
C VAL A 151 -29.83 8.05 4.70
N PRO A 152 -31.12 7.71 4.57
CA PRO A 152 -31.79 6.89 5.57
C PRO A 152 -31.08 5.53 5.62
N PHE A 153 -30.57 5.16 6.79
CA PHE A 153 -29.94 3.87 7.00
C PHE A 153 -30.95 2.75 6.70
N GLN A 154 -30.73 2.03 5.62
CA GLN A 154 -31.53 0.87 5.24
C GLN A 154 -31.10 -0.34 6.07
N THR A 155 -31.95 -1.36 6.20
CA THR A 155 -31.61 -2.63 6.88
C THR A 155 -30.32 -3.26 6.34
N ASN A 156 -30.06 -3.15 5.03
CA ASN A 156 -28.83 -3.61 4.40
C ASN A 156 -27.59 -2.88 4.95
N ASP A 157 -27.70 -1.58 5.23
CA ASP A 157 -26.59 -0.79 5.77
C ASP A 157 -26.20 -1.28 7.16
N PHE A 158 -27.16 -1.68 8.00
CA PHE A 158 -26.89 -2.25 9.32
C PHE A 158 -26.17 -3.60 9.23
N ILE A 159 -26.56 -4.45 8.28
CA ILE A 159 -25.90 -5.75 8.06
C ILE A 159 -24.45 -5.53 7.63
N ILE A 160 -24.21 -4.66 6.66
CA ILE A 160 -22.85 -4.39 6.16
C ILE A 160 -22.02 -3.66 7.22
N LEU A 161 -22.61 -2.77 8.01
CA LEU A 161 -21.94 -2.13 9.14
C LEU A 161 -21.51 -3.16 10.20
N ALA A 162 -22.35 -4.15 10.49
CA ALA A 162 -22.01 -5.26 11.40
C ALA A 162 -20.88 -6.13 10.82
N VAL A 163 -20.94 -6.47 9.54
CA VAL A 163 -19.88 -7.21 8.84
C VAL A 163 -18.56 -6.43 8.88
N TRP A 164 -18.62 -5.13 8.61
CA TRP A 164 -17.46 -4.25 8.67
C TRP A 164 -16.82 -4.25 10.06
N GLY A 165 -17.64 -4.08 11.11
CA GLY A 165 -17.18 -4.13 12.50
C GLY A 165 -16.51 -5.47 12.84
N MET A 166 -17.12 -6.58 12.44
CA MET A 166 -16.55 -7.92 12.66
C MET A 166 -15.22 -8.12 11.92
N LEU A 167 -15.10 -7.67 10.67
CA LEU A 167 -13.86 -7.71 9.90
C LEU A 167 -12.77 -6.81 10.51
N ALA A 168 -13.14 -5.61 10.97
CA ALA A 168 -12.20 -4.69 11.61
C ALA A 168 -11.65 -5.27 12.93
N VAL A 169 -12.53 -5.77 13.81
CA VAL A 169 -12.14 -6.33 15.11
C VAL A 169 -11.32 -7.60 14.93
N SER A 170 -11.75 -8.51 14.04
CA SER A 170 -10.98 -9.73 13.75
C SER A 170 -9.62 -9.40 13.13
N GLY A 171 -9.54 -8.46 12.19
CA GLY A 171 -8.28 -8.00 11.59
C GLY A 171 -7.31 -7.42 12.62
N ILE A 172 -7.81 -6.52 13.48
CA ILE A 172 -7.00 -5.89 14.54
C ILE A 172 -6.51 -6.94 15.55
N THR A 173 -7.40 -7.81 16.04
CA THR A 173 -7.04 -8.82 17.04
C THR A 173 -6.04 -9.85 16.51
N LEU A 174 -6.19 -10.29 15.25
CA LEU A 174 -5.24 -11.19 14.59
C LEU A 174 -3.87 -10.53 14.40
N GLN A 175 -3.83 -9.26 13.99
CA GLN A 175 -2.57 -8.53 13.82
C GLN A 175 -1.86 -8.28 15.16
N ILE A 176 -2.59 -7.91 16.20
CA ILE A 176 -2.03 -7.77 17.56
C ILE A 176 -1.43 -9.09 18.03
N ARG A 177 -2.16 -10.20 17.86
CA ARG A 177 -1.67 -11.54 18.23
C ARG A 177 -0.43 -11.95 17.44
N ARG A 178 -0.43 -11.74 16.12
CA ARG A 178 0.67 -12.11 15.23
C ARG A 178 1.95 -11.32 15.51
N GLU A 179 1.82 -10.06 15.89
CA GLU A 179 2.97 -9.20 16.16
C GLU A 179 3.43 -9.26 17.63
N ARG A 180 2.74 -10.02 18.50
CA ARG A 180 3.16 -10.20 19.88
C ARG A 180 4.57 -10.82 19.93
N GLY A 181 5.50 -10.16 20.62
CA GLY A 181 6.90 -10.60 20.73
C GLY A 181 7.80 -10.27 19.53
N ARG A 182 7.31 -9.58 18.50
CA ARG A 182 8.15 -9.08 17.38
C ARG A 182 8.59 -7.63 17.62
N PRO A 183 9.76 -7.22 17.09
CA PRO A 183 10.17 -5.82 17.14
C PRO A 183 9.16 -4.92 16.42
N CYS A 184 9.03 -3.67 16.87
CA CYS A 184 8.00 -2.73 16.37
C CYS A 184 8.02 -2.55 14.86
N PHE A 185 9.21 -2.51 14.25
CA PHE A 185 9.38 -2.53 12.80
C PHE A 185 10.65 -3.30 12.41
N PRO A 186 10.66 -3.98 11.26
CA PRO A 186 11.87 -4.61 10.74
C PRO A 186 12.93 -3.53 10.44
N PRO A 187 14.23 -3.83 10.63
CA PRO A 187 15.29 -2.91 10.24
C PRO A 187 15.26 -2.69 8.73
N HIS A 188 15.67 -1.50 8.27
CA HIS A 188 15.55 -1.18 6.84
C HIS A 188 16.37 -2.17 5.98
N PRO A 189 15.84 -2.59 4.82
CA PRO A 189 16.38 -3.75 4.10
C PRO A 189 17.81 -3.53 3.59
N TYR A 190 18.21 -2.29 3.31
CA TYR A 190 19.60 -1.98 2.94
C TYR A 190 20.60 -2.29 4.06
N LYS A 191 20.25 -2.04 5.34
CA LYS A 191 21.11 -2.40 6.48
C LYS A 191 21.18 -3.90 6.69
N LEU A 192 20.08 -4.61 6.45
CA LEU A 192 20.04 -6.09 6.45
C LEU A 192 20.92 -6.64 5.34
N TRP A 193 20.75 -6.16 4.10
CA TRP A 193 21.55 -6.55 2.95
C TRP A 193 23.05 -6.30 3.18
N LYS A 194 23.40 -5.12 3.72
CA LYS A 194 24.80 -4.81 4.05
C LYS A 194 25.36 -5.77 5.12
N ARG A 195 24.59 -6.03 6.18
CA ARG A 195 24.98 -6.99 7.24
C ARG A 195 25.09 -8.42 6.72
N GLU A 196 24.20 -8.85 5.84
CA GLU A 196 24.27 -10.17 5.19
C GLU A 196 25.48 -10.26 4.27
N ARG A 197 25.79 -9.20 3.52
CA ARG A 197 26.98 -9.14 2.69
C ARG A 197 28.25 -9.24 3.54
N GLU A 198 28.32 -8.53 4.65
CA GLU A 198 29.44 -8.60 5.60
C GLU A 198 29.54 -10.00 6.24
N ARG A 199 28.41 -10.61 6.63
CA ARG A 199 28.38 -12.00 7.14
C ARG A 199 28.84 -13.02 6.11
N ARG A 200 28.46 -12.87 4.84
CA ARG A 200 28.93 -13.74 3.76
C ARG A 200 30.43 -13.64 3.54
N VAL A 201 31.04 -12.48 3.81
CA VAL A 201 32.50 -12.31 3.69
C VAL A 201 33.24 -12.93 4.89
N THR A 202 32.66 -12.88 6.09
CA THR A 202 33.32 -13.39 7.31
C THR A 202 33.00 -14.86 7.63
N ASN A 203 31.91 -15.39 7.10
CA ASN A 203 31.49 -16.77 7.34
C ASN A 203 32.11 -17.72 6.33
N ILE A 204 33.27 -18.28 6.70
CA ILE A 204 34.02 -19.26 5.91
C ILE A 204 33.22 -20.57 5.70
N LEU A 205 32.26 -20.86 6.59
CA LEU A 205 31.37 -22.03 6.48
C LEU A 205 30.11 -21.79 5.64
N ASP A 206 29.96 -20.63 5.01
CA ASP A 206 28.80 -20.39 4.15
C ASP A 206 28.92 -21.25 2.87
N PRO A 207 27.97 -22.19 2.62
CA PRO A 207 28.01 -23.05 1.43
C PRO A 207 28.04 -22.28 0.11
N SER A 208 27.64 -21.00 0.15
CA SER A 208 27.70 -20.11 -1.01
C SER A 208 29.12 -19.79 -1.51
N TYR A 209 30.17 -20.02 -0.70
CA TYR A 209 31.56 -19.97 -1.18
C TYR A 209 31.91 -21.10 -2.15
N HIS A 210 31.24 -22.25 -2.04
CA HIS A 210 31.49 -23.39 -2.92
C HIS A 210 30.78 -23.27 -4.27
N ILE A 211 29.92 -22.27 -4.45
CA ILE A 211 29.19 -22.09 -5.70
C ILE A 211 29.92 -21.05 -6.54
N PRO A 212 30.51 -21.43 -7.68
CA PRO A 212 31.33 -20.51 -8.48
C PRO A 212 30.50 -19.30 -8.94
N PRO A 213 31.12 -18.12 -9.10
CA PRO A 213 30.45 -16.91 -9.55
C PRO A 213 29.71 -17.13 -10.88
N LEU A 214 28.63 -16.36 -11.10
CA LEU A 214 27.77 -16.50 -12.29
C LEU A 214 28.55 -16.43 -13.60
N ARG A 215 29.61 -15.61 -13.66
CA ARG A 215 30.50 -15.52 -14.82
C ARG A 215 31.15 -16.87 -15.14
N GLU A 216 31.67 -17.56 -14.13
CA GLU A 216 32.30 -18.88 -14.30
C GLU A 216 31.28 -19.96 -14.65
N ARG A 217 30.05 -19.90 -14.13
CA ARG A 217 28.98 -20.80 -14.57
C ARG A 217 28.55 -20.58 -16.01
N LEU A 218 28.48 -19.33 -16.44
CA LEU A 218 28.16 -18.98 -17.83
C LEU A 218 29.29 -19.41 -18.76
N TYR A 219 30.55 -19.17 -18.38
CA TYR A 219 31.71 -19.66 -19.12
C TYR A 219 31.72 -21.19 -19.19
N GLY A 220 31.50 -21.89 -18.06
CA GLY A 220 31.43 -23.35 -18.00
C GLY A 220 30.31 -23.95 -18.86
N ARG A 221 29.14 -23.30 -18.90
CA ARG A 221 28.06 -23.67 -19.82
C ARG A 221 28.40 -23.41 -21.27
N LEU A 222 29.04 -22.28 -21.58
CA LEU A 222 29.48 -21.94 -22.94
C LEU A 222 30.56 -22.90 -23.44
N THR A 223 31.50 -23.30 -22.59
CA THR A 223 32.53 -24.30 -22.92
C THR A 223 31.90 -25.67 -23.11
N GLN A 224 30.94 -26.06 -22.27
CA GLN A 224 30.23 -27.34 -22.41
C GLN A 224 29.40 -27.39 -23.71
N ILE A 225 28.75 -26.29 -24.09
CA ILE A 225 28.03 -26.19 -25.37
C ILE A 225 29.03 -26.25 -26.54
N ARG A 226 30.16 -25.55 -26.44
CA ARG A 226 31.21 -25.58 -27.47
C ARG A 226 31.80 -26.98 -27.66
N GLU A 227 32.05 -27.72 -26.58
CA GLU A 227 32.53 -29.11 -26.64
C GLU A 227 31.48 -30.07 -27.22
N LEU A 228 30.19 -29.86 -26.92
CA LEU A 228 29.10 -30.63 -27.51
C LEU A 228 29.03 -30.44 -29.04
N PHE A 229 29.24 -29.22 -29.53
CA PHE A 229 29.32 -28.93 -30.96
C PHE A 229 30.62 -29.42 -31.62
N GLN A 230 31.69 -29.61 -30.85
CA GLN A 230 32.98 -30.07 -31.38
C GLN A 230 33.10 -31.61 -31.43
N LYS A 231 32.21 -32.34 -30.74
CA LYS A 231 32.20 -33.82 -30.71
C LYS A 231 31.47 -34.48 -31.88
N GLU A 232 30.89 -33.71 -32.80
CA GLU A 232 30.23 -34.22 -34.02
C GLU A 232 31.13 -34.22 -35.28
N GLN A 233 32.44 -34.44 -35.12
CA GLN A 233 33.32 -34.77 -36.27
C GLN A 233 33.68 -36.27 -36.26
N PRO A 234 33.62 -36.93 -37.43
CA PRO A 234 33.30 -38.35 -37.55
C PRO A 234 34.46 -39.26 -37.15
N ALA A 235 34.09 -40.42 -36.62
CA ALA A 235 34.96 -41.55 -36.33
C ALA A 235 35.71 -42.00 -37.60
N GLY A 236 36.93 -41.50 -37.78
CA GLY A 236 37.90 -41.96 -38.78
C GLY A 236 38.67 -43.18 -38.27
N GLU A 237 38.31 -44.32 -38.83
CA GLU A 237 39.13 -45.51 -39.13
C GLU A 237 40.18 -46.04 -38.12
N ARG A 238 39.80 -47.20 -37.56
CA ARG A 238 40.57 -48.43 -37.28
C ARG A 238 42.10 -48.38 -37.51
N THR A 239 42.85 -48.74 -36.48
CA THR A 239 43.89 -49.80 -36.56
C THR A 239 44.12 -50.43 -35.17
N PRO A 240 44.01 -51.76 -35.00
CA PRO A 240 44.50 -52.45 -33.81
C PRO A 240 46.00 -52.76 -33.95
N LEU A 241 46.73 -52.63 -32.85
CA LEU A 241 48.16 -52.91 -32.71
C LEU A 241 48.51 -54.35 -33.09
N LEU A 242 49.61 -54.47 -33.86
CA LEU A 242 50.27 -55.71 -34.27
C LEU A 242 51.03 -56.38 -33.12
N LEU A 243 51.13 -57.71 -33.26
CA LEU A 243 52.19 -58.65 -32.84
C LEU A 243 53.36 -58.10 -32.01
#